data_AF-A0A7R9WH90-F1
#
_entry.id   AF-A0A7R9WH90-F1
#
_cell.length_a   1.000
_cell.length_b   1.000
_cell.length_c   1.000
_cell.angle_alpha   90.00
_cell.angle_beta   90.00
_cell.angle_gamma   90.00
#
_symmetry.space_group_name_H-M   'P 1'
#
loop_
_entity.id
_entity.type
_entity.pdbx_description
1 polymer ?
#
loop_
_entity_poly.entity_id
_entity_poly.type
_entity_poly.pdbx_seq_one_letter_code
_entity_poly.pdbx_strand_id
1 'polypeptide(L)'
;TSFASGDDLTRDQRRAWRVSMLLFVSLLCHNFPEGLAVCASALESDRLGLTVTVGIMIHNIPEGIAIAIPCLAARPDYPWLSFLLASFSGLAEPFGAFVALIFLRRLPVGG
;
A
#
# COMPACT_ATOMS: atom_id res chain seq x y z
N THR A 1 -15.02 -11.16 26.28
CA THR A 1 -14.07 -11.07 25.16
C THR A 1 -13.15 -9.89 25.42
N SER A 2 -12.00 -10.14 26.05
CA SER A 2 -11.07 -9.08 26.47
C SER A 2 -10.30 -8.59 25.25
N PHE A 3 -10.62 -7.39 24.76
CA PHE A 3 -9.69 -6.63 23.93
C PHE A 3 -8.51 -6.29 24.84
N ALA A 4 -7.39 -7.01 24.68
CA ALA A 4 -6.18 -6.76 25.46
C ALA A 4 -5.78 -5.28 25.29
N SER A 5 -5.96 -4.51 26.37
CA SER A 5 -5.43 -3.15 26.51
C SER A 5 -3.96 -3.16 26.15
N GLY A 6 -3.48 -2.15 25.40
CA GLY A 6 -2.12 -2.09 24.85
C GLY A 6 -0.97 -2.13 25.87
N ASP A 7 -1.27 -2.24 27.16
CA ASP A 7 -0.31 -2.25 28.26
C ASP A 7 0.42 -3.59 28.43
N ASP A 8 -0.17 -4.72 27.98
CA ASP A 8 0.41 -6.06 28.13
C ASP A 8 1.44 -6.46 27.05
N LEU A 9 1.73 -5.59 26.07
CA LEU A 9 2.70 -5.89 25.01
C LEU A 9 4.14 -5.88 25.56
N THR A 10 4.98 -6.83 25.12
CA THR A 10 6.42 -6.77 25.39
C THR A 10 7.05 -5.52 24.75
N ARG A 11 8.24 -5.12 25.20
CA ARG A 11 8.96 -3.98 24.58
C ARG A 11 9.21 -4.22 23.09
N ASP A 12 9.52 -5.46 22.71
CA ASP A 12 9.76 -5.86 21.33
C ASP A 12 8.49 -5.81 20.48
N GLN A 13 7.35 -6.28 21.02
CA GLN A 13 6.05 -6.16 20.36
C GLN A 13 5.66 -4.69 20.14
N ARG A 14 5.88 -3.82 21.12
CA ARG A 14 5.64 -2.37 20.96
C ARG A 14 6.53 -1.76 19.87
N ARG A 15 7.79 -2.16 19.79
CA ARG A 15 8.71 -1.70 18.73
C ARG A 15 8.24 -2.19 17.36
N ALA A 16 7.89 -3.46 17.23
CA ALA A 16 7.39 -4.05 15.99
C ALA A 16 6.09 -3.36 15.53
N TRP A 17 5.17 -3.06 16.46
CA TRP A 17 3.95 -2.32 16.17
C TRP A 17 4.25 -0.92 15.60
N ARG A 18 5.15 -0.17 16.25
CA ARG A 18 5.55 1.16 15.77
C ARG A 18 6.16 1.11 14.36
N VAL A 19 7.05 0.14 14.11
CA VAL A 19 7.65 -0.04 12.79
C VAL A 19 6.58 -0.37 11.75
N SER A 20 5.68 -1.31 12.04
CA SER A 20 4.59 -1.67 11.14
C SER A 20 3.69 -0.47 10.80
N MET A 21 3.33 0.35 11.79
CA MET A 21 2.51 1.54 11.58
C MET A 21 3.22 2.63 10.79
N LEU A 22 4.51 2.84 11.03
CA LEU A 22 5.32 3.77 10.23
C LEU A 22 5.40 3.33 8.77
N LEU A 23 5.63 2.03 8.53
CA LEU A 23 5.66 1.46 7.18
C LEU A 23 4.29 1.53 6.51
N PHE A 24 3.22 1.21 7.24
CA PHE A 24 1.85 1.30 6.73
C PHE A 24 1.52 2.71 6.23
N VAL A 25 1.78 3.74 7.04
CA VAL A 25 1.52 5.14 6.64
C VAL A 25 2.45 5.57 5.51
N SER A 26 3.74 5.21 5.58
CA SER A 26 4.73 5.54 4.54
C SER A 26 4.33 4.96 3.20
N LEU A 27 3.94 3.69 3.16
CA LEU A 27 3.54 3.00 1.93
C LEU A 27 2.18 3.50 1.45
N LEU A 28 1.21 3.73 2.33
CA LEU A 28 -0.05 4.38 1.94
C LEU A 28 0.19 5.70 1.17
N CYS A 29 1.17 6.50 1.58
CA CYS A 29 1.56 7.70 0.85
C CYS A 29 2.37 7.43 -0.43
N HIS A 30 3.11 6.32 -0.49
CA HIS A 30 3.95 5.92 -1.63
C HIS A 30 3.15 5.31 -2.78
N ASN A 31 2.17 4.45 -2.47
CA ASN A 31 1.36 3.76 -3.48
C ASN A 31 0.40 4.73 -4.20
N PHE A 32 0.15 5.93 -3.63
CA PHE A 32 -0.65 6.95 -4.31
C PHE A 32 0.02 7.45 -5.62
N PRO A 33 1.28 7.96 -5.60
CA PRO A 33 2.04 8.25 -6.82
C PRO A 33 2.17 7.06 -7.79
N GLU A 34 2.30 5.84 -7.30
CA GLU A 34 2.38 4.65 -8.16
C GLU A 34 1.07 4.45 -8.94
N GLY A 35 -0.07 4.59 -8.28
CA GLY A 35 -1.37 4.56 -8.94
C GLY A 35 -1.51 5.60 -10.04
N LEU A 36 -1.01 6.82 -9.80
CA LEU A 36 -0.95 7.87 -10.83
C LEU A 36 -0.11 7.42 -12.02
N ALA A 37 1.05 6.81 -11.78
CA ALA A 37 1.96 6.33 -12.82
C ALA A 37 1.36 5.16 -13.63
N VAL A 38 0.67 4.22 -12.98
CA VAL A 38 -0.05 3.12 -13.65
C VAL A 38 -1.12 3.68 -14.59
N CYS A 39 -1.92 4.65 -14.14
CA CYS A 39 -2.91 5.29 -15.01
C CYS A 39 -2.27 6.09 -16.15
N ALA A 40 -1.26 6.91 -15.86
CA ALA A 40 -0.61 7.75 -16.87
C ALA A 40 0.04 6.89 -17.97
N SER A 41 0.73 5.81 -17.58
CA SER A 41 1.35 4.87 -18.52
C SER A 41 0.33 4.12 -19.39
N ALA A 42 -0.82 3.75 -18.82
CA ALA A 42 -1.91 3.12 -19.56
C ALA A 42 -2.59 4.08 -20.56
N LEU A 43 -2.65 5.38 -20.26
CA LEU A 43 -3.17 6.38 -21.18
C LEU A 43 -2.19 6.71 -22.32
N GLU A 44 -0.88 6.53 -22.10
CA GLU A 44 0.15 6.78 -23.11
C GLU A 44 0.22 5.67 -24.17
N SER A 45 0.27 4.39 -23.75
CA SER A 45 0.16 3.25 -24.67
C SER A 45 -0.10 1.94 -23.93
N ASP A 46 -0.79 0.99 -24.58
CA ASP A 46 -1.07 -0.34 -24.00
C ASP A 46 0.20 -1.09 -23.58
N ARG A 47 1.27 -1.00 -24.38
CA ARG A 47 2.54 -1.67 -24.09
C ARG A 47 3.21 -1.08 -22.84
N LEU A 48 3.23 0.24 -22.71
CA LEU A 48 3.81 0.91 -21.54
C LEU A 48 2.97 0.64 -20.30
N GLY A 49 1.64 0.76 -20.40
CA GLY A 49 0.70 0.45 -19.32
C GLY A 49 0.87 -0.97 -18.79
N LEU A 50 0.92 -1.98 -19.67
CA LEU A 50 1.14 -3.36 -19.26
C LEU A 50 2.51 -3.55 -18.58
N THR A 51 3.56 -2.94 -19.13
CA THR A 51 4.93 -3.02 -18.57
C THR A 51 4.98 -2.43 -17.16
N VAL A 52 4.43 -1.24 -16.96
CA VAL A 52 4.40 -0.57 -15.66
C VAL A 52 3.52 -1.33 -14.67
N THR A 53 2.33 -1.75 -15.08
CA THR A 53 1.40 -2.51 -14.21
C THR A 53 2.04 -3.80 -13.68
N VAL A 54 2.71 -4.56 -14.54
CA VAL A 54 3.42 -5.79 -14.11
C VAL A 54 4.58 -5.45 -13.17
N GLY A 55 5.32 -4.36 -13.44
CA GLY A 55 6.40 -3.89 -12.57
C GLY A 55 5.90 -3.52 -11.17
N ILE A 56 4.84 -2.74 -11.08
CA ILE A 56 4.20 -2.33 -9.81
C ILE A 56 3.60 -3.53 -9.09
N MET A 57 2.94 -4.46 -9.80
CA MET A 57 2.42 -5.68 -9.20
C MET A 57 3.51 -6.49 -8.48
N ILE A 58 4.70 -6.57 -9.07
CA ILE A 58 5.86 -7.24 -8.45
C ILE A 58 6.40 -6.41 -7.27
N HIS A 59 6.42 -5.08 -7.37
CA HIS A 59 6.87 -4.17 -6.31
C HIS A 59 6.01 -4.24 -5.05
N ASN A 60 4.69 -4.36 -5.21
CA ASN A 60 3.71 -4.43 -4.13
C ASN A 60 3.89 -5.65 -3.22
N ILE A 61 4.50 -6.74 -3.71
CA ILE A 61 4.71 -7.96 -2.91
C ILE A 61 5.70 -7.68 -1.75
N PRO A 62 6.94 -7.19 -1.99
CA PRO A 62 7.84 -6.74 -0.94
C PRO A 62 7.24 -5.71 0.02
N GLU A 63 6.48 -4.73 -0.48
CA GLU A 63 5.88 -3.68 0.33
C GLU A 63 4.85 -4.22 1.33
N GLY A 64 3.94 -5.07 0.85
CA GLY A 64 2.95 -5.72 1.71
C GLY A 64 3.63 -6.58 2.79
N ILE A 65 4.68 -7.31 2.43
CA ILE A 65 5.49 -8.10 3.36
C ILE A 65 6.16 -7.21 4.42
N ALA A 66 6.66 -6.03 4.02
CA ALA A 66 7.31 -5.08 4.93
C ALA A 66 6.38 -4.59 6.04
N ILE A 67 5.07 -4.47 5.78
CA ILE A 67 4.05 -4.15 6.80
C ILE A 67 3.67 -5.39 7.61
N ALA A 68 3.44 -6.51 6.92
CA ALA A 68 2.83 -7.70 7.49
C ALA A 68 3.73 -8.41 8.51
N ILE A 69 5.03 -8.52 8.25
CA ILE A 69 6.00 -9.17 9.16
C ILE A 69 6.06 -8.49 10.53
N PRO A 70 6.35 -7.17 10.65
CA PRO A 70 6.39 -6.51 11.95
C PRO A 70 5.01 -6.43 12.61
N CYS A 71 3.91 -6.37 11.84
CA CYS A 71 2.56 -6.46 12.40
C CYS A 71 2.33 -7.82 13.07
N LEU A 72 2.68 -8.92 12.39
CA LEU A 72 2.50 -10.27 12.93
C LEU A 72 3.39 -10.50 14.15
N ALA A 73 4.63 -9.98 14.15
CA ALA A 73 5.51 -10.02 15.31
C ALA A 73 4.94 -9.23 16.50
N ALA A 74 4.24 -8.13 16.24
CA ALA A 74 3.58 -7.34 17.28
C ALA A 74 2.28 -7.99 17.82
N ARG A 75 1.53 -8.68 16.94
CA ARG A 75 0.20 -9.24 17.21
C ARG A 75 0.08 -10.68 16.65
N PRO A 76 0.80 -11.66 17.21
CA PRO A 76 0.85 -13.03 16.68
C PRO A 76 -0.53 -13.72 16.69
N ASP A 77 -1.39 -13.38 17.65
CA ASP A 77 -2.74 -13.92 17.77
C ASP A 77 -3.72 -13.35 16.72
N TYR A 78 -3.32 -12.33 15.95
CA TYR A 78 -4.16 -11.62 14.99
C TYR A 78 -3.52 -11.53 13.59
N PRO A 79 -3.22 -12.66 12.92
CA PRO A 79 -2.55 -12.65 11.61
C PRO A 79 -3.37 -11.97 10.52
N TRP A 80 -4.71 -11.98 10.63
CA TRP A 80 -5.60 -11.28 9.70
C TRP A 80 -5.40 -9.76 9.72
N LEU A 81 -4.98 -9.19 10.86
CA LEU A 81 -4.68 -7.76 10.96
C LEU A 81 -3.50 -7.38 10.06
N SER A 82 -2.47 -8.22 10.01
CA SER A 82 -1.30 -8.02 9.14
C SER A 82 -1.69 -8.01 7.67
N PHE A 83 -2.56 -8.94 7.27
CA PHE A 83 -3.09 -9.00 5.90
C PHE A 83 -3.94 -7.75 5.58
N LEU A 84 -4.81 -7.34 6.49
CA LEU A 84 -5.64 -6.16 6.29
C LEU A 84 -4.81 -4.89 6.18
N LEU A 85 -3.86 -4.66 7.08
CA LEU A 85 -3.02 -3.46 7.03
C LEU A 85 -2.23 -3.38 5.72
N ALA A 86 -1.62 -4.48 5.29
CA ALA A 86 -0.92 -4.55 4.01
C ALA A 86 -1.87 -4.33 2.81
N SER A 87 -3.09 -4.87 2.86
CA SER A 87 -4.09 -4.67 1.80
C SER A 87 -4.61 -3.23 1.77
N PHE A 88 -4.83 -2.62 2.94
CA PHE A 88 -5.31 -1.24 3.08
C PHE A 88 -4.28 -0.22 2.62
N SER A 89 -2.97 -0.45 2.82
CA SER A 89 -1.94 0.44 2.25
C SER A 89 -1.97 0.40 0.72
N GLY A 90 -2.16 -0.80 0.14
CA GLY A 90 -2.27 -0.97 -1.31
C GLY A 90 -3.49 -0.30 -1.96
N LEU A 91 -4.56 -0.01 -1.20
CA LEU A 91 -5.73 0.71 -1.74
C LEU A 91 -5.43 2.15 -2.17
N ALA A 92 -4.30 2.73 -1.75
CA ALA A 92 -3.85 4.02 -2.26
C ALA A 92 -3.53 4.00 -3.77
N GLU A 93 -3.13 2.86 -4.33
CA GLU A 93 -2.83 2.71 -5.75
C GLU A 93 -4.09 2.83 -6.64
N PRO A 94 -5.18 2.03 -6.46
CA PRO A 94 -6.39 2.21 -7.25
C PRO A 94 -7.03 3.59 -7.01
N PHE A 95 -6.89 4.16 -5.81
CA PHE A 95 -7.33 5.53 -5.55
C PHE A 95 -6.51 6.56 -6.34
N GLY A 96 -5.18 6.43 -6.36
CA GLY A 96 -4.29 7.25 -7.18
C GLY A 96 -4.63 7.14 -8.66
N ALA A 97 -4.78 5.91 -9.18
CA ALA A 97 -5.17 5.67 -10.57
C ALA A 97 -6.51 6.32 -10.91
N PHE A 98 -7.50 6.23 -10.02
CA PHE A 98 -8.79 6.88 -10.18
C PHE A 98 -8.70 8.42 -10.23
N VAL A 99 -7.88 9.01 -9.36
CA VAL A 99 -7.59 10.45 -9.39
C VAL A 99 -6.94 10.83 -10.72
N ALA A 100 -5.89 10.12 -11.14
CA ALA A 100 -5.25 10.36 -12.44
C ALA A 100 -6.24 10.27 -13.61
N LEU A 101 -7.14 9.28 -13.62
CA LEU A 101 -8.16 9.15 -14.66
C LEU A 101 -9.07 10.38 -14.75
N ILE A 102 -9.46 10.97 -13.60
CA ILE A 102 -10.31 12.16 -13.58
C ILE A 102 -9.55 13.37 -14.15
N PHE A 103 -8.30 13.59 -13.73
CA PHE A 103 -7.54 14.78 -14.10
C PHE A 103 -6.94 14.70 -15.51
N LEU A 104 -6.37 13.56 -15.90
CA LEU A 104 -5.72 13.39 -17.21
C LEU A 104 -6.73 13.31 -18.35
N ARG A 105 -7.94 12.77 -18.13
CA ARG A 105 -9.00 12.84 -19.16
C ARG A 105 -9.58 14.24 -19.36
N ARG A 106 -9.39 15.15 -18.41
CA ARG A 106 -9.84 16.56 -18.51
C ARG A 106 -8.83 17.44 -19.24
N LEU A 107 -7.58 17.00 -19.38
CA LEU A 107 -6.57 17.70 -20.13
C LEU A 107 -6.55 17.11 -21.54
N PRO A 108 -6.88 17.88 -22.59
CA PRO A 108 -6.60 17.45 -23.96
C PRO A 108 -5.08 17.30 -24.07
N VAL A 109 -4.61 16.06 -24.04
CA VAL A 109 -3.25 15.71 -24.51
C VAL A 109 -3.32 15.86 -26.02
N GLY A 110 -3.18 17.11 -26.48
CA GLY A 110 -3.48 17.48 -27.86
C GLY A 110 -3.36 18.98 -28.08
N GLY A 111 -2.11 19.44 -28.16
CA GLY A 111 -1.66 20.69 -28.74
C GLY A 111 -0.22 20.51 -29.20
#